data_AF-Q54XJ6-F1
#
_entry.id   AF-Q54XJ6-F1
#
_cell.length_a   1.000
_cell.length_b   1.000
_cell.length_c   1.000
_cell.angle_alpha   90.00
_cell.angle_beta   90.00
_cell.angle_gamma   90.00
#
_symmetry.space_group_name_H-M   'P 1'
#
loop_
_entity.id
_entity.type
_entity.pdbx_description
1 polymer ?
#
loop_
_entity_poly.entity_id
_entity_poly.type
_entity_poly.pdbx_seq_one_letter_code
_entity_poly.pdbx_strand_id
1 'polypeptide(L)'
;MIYPNDVMNEVLRDEIGCDLFRNYLKTIYCSETLQFWTEIEAFKAFAPPPKTENNGTLLAFSSTPIESSSSSSNNNNNTSSNNNNNNGGCFSSNNNNSKQDNTKYLPQDELHEKAQNLFDRFLENGSEFELNIDALSREVVRTKLSDDIDSSLFDDVQKVVYESLWMDCFPPFTHTLAYNRYKQDTGKCHLPEFLRISFKRKSPKKDDNIRMKPISK
;
A
#
# COMPACT_ATOMS: atom_id res chain seq x y z
N MET A 1 -2.67 -4.16 1.17
CA MET A 1 -1.36 -4.82 1.38
C MET A 1 -0.31 -3.71 1.42
N ILE A 2 -0.08 -3.12 2.60
CA ILE A 2 1.06 -2.22 2.85
C ILE A 2 2.29 -3.09 2.61
N TYR A 3 3.29 -2.69 1.83
CA TYR A 3 4.56 -3.42 1.77
C TYR A 3 5.30 -3.11 3.09
N PRO A 4 5.15 -3.92 4.16
CA PRO A 4 5.39 -3.45 5.51
C PRO A 4 6.89 -3.31 5.82
N ASN A 5 7.76 -3.67 4.87
CA ASN A 5 9.18 -3.84 5.07
C ASN A 5 9.99 -3.50 3.82
N ASP A 6 9.49 -2.60 2.97
CA ASP A 6 10.33 -2.05 1.91
C ASP A 6 11.12 -0.84 2.44
N VAL A 7 12.20 -0.49 1.73
CA VAL A 7 13.12 0.57 2.16
C VAL A 7 12.47 1.96 2.10
N MET A 8 11.41 2.15 1.33
CA MET A 8 10.70 3.43 1.30
C MET A 8 9.89 3.60 2.58
N ASN A 9 9.21 2.57 3.04
CA ASN A 9 8.49 2.59 4.32
C ASN A 9 9.44 2.88 5.49
N GLU A 10 10.66 2.33 5.49
CA GLU A 10 11.69 2.67 6.48
C GLU A 10 12.04 4.17 6.44
N VAL A 11 12.22 4.73 5.24
CA VAL A 11 12.49 6.17 5.04
C VAL A 11 11.31 7.03 5.48
N LEU A 12 10.07 6.62 5.17
CA LEU A 12 8.85 7.37 5.50
C LEU A 12 8.54 7.37 7.00
N ARG A 13 9.00 6.36 7.75
CA ARG A 13 8.86 6.28 9.22
C ARG A 13 9.89 7.11 9.98
N ASP A 14 11.03 7.41 9.37
CA ASP A 14 12.03 8.31 9.95
C ASP A 14 11.71 9.75 9.53
N GLU A 15 11.66 10.67 10.50
CA GLU A 15 11.35 12.09 10.26
C GLU A 15 12.36 12.71 9.28
N ILE A 16 13.64 12.40 9.47
CA ILE A 16 14.73 12.90 8.60
C ILE A 16 14.60 12.31 7.20
N GLY A 17 14.37 10.99 7.10
CA GLY A 17 14.24 10.30 5.83
C GLY A 17 13.05 10.81 5.02
N CYS A 18 11.90 10.96 5.67
CA CYS A 18 10.66 11.46 5.10
C CYS A 18 10.83 12.90 4.59
N ASP A 19 11.48 13.77 5.37
CA ASP A 19 11.76 15.15 4.97
C ASP A 19 12.70 15.24 3.76
N LEU A 20 13.74 14.40 3.72
CA LEU A 20 14.65 14.35 2.58
C LEU A 20 13.93 13.89 1.31
N PHE A 21 13.06 12.88 1.41
CA PHE A 21 12.29 12.41 0.26
C PHE A 21 11.28 13.48 -0.18
N ARG A 22 10.56 14.12 0.75
CA ARG A 22 9.66 15.25 0.44
C ARG A 22 10.39 16.39 -0.25
N ASN A 23 11.58 16.75 0.23
CA ASN A 23 12.39 17.80 -0.38
C ASN A 23 12.88 17.42 -1.78
N TYR A 24 13.25 16.16 -2.00
CA TYR A 24 13.55 15.66 -3.33
C TYR A 24 12.33 15.76 -4.26
N LEU A 25 11.16 15.31 -3.81
CA LEU A 25 9.93 15.36 -4.59
C LEU A 25 9.56 16.79 -5.01
N LYS A 26 9.82 17.79 -4.16
CA LYS A 26 9.65 19.22 -4.54
C LYS A 26 10.52 19.61 -5.73
N THR A 27 11.74 19.07 -5.86
CA THR A 27 12.63 19.37 -6.98
C THR A 27 12.18 18.78 -8.30
N ILE A 28 11.37 17.73 -8.25
CA ILE A 28 10.78 17.07 -9.42
C ILE A 28 9.29 17.37 -9.57
N TYR A 29 8.76 18.35 -8.83
CA TYR A 29 7.35 18.78 -8.87
C TYR A 29 6.35 17.64 -8.64
N CYS A 30 6.64 16.76 -7.68
CA CYS A 30 5.83 15.59 -7.33
C CYS A 30 5.60 15.47 -5.81
N SER A 31 5.72 16.59 -5.07
CA SER A 31 5.64 16.57 -3.60
C SER A 31 4.24 16.37 -3.06
N GLU A 32 3.23 16.79 -3.83
CA GLU A 32 1.81 16.62 -3.55
C GLU A 32 1.41 15.14 -3.50
N THR A 33 2.06 14.29 -4.30
CA THR A 33 1.86 12.84 -4.29
C THR A 33 2.17 12.23 -2.92
N LEU A 34 3.30 12.59 -2.31
CA LEU A 34 3.63 12.16 -0.94
C LEU A 34 2.75 12.85 0.11
N GLN A 35 2.39 14.11 -0.11
CA GLN A 35 1.54 14.85 0.80
C GLN A 35 0.17 14.17 0.95
N PHE A 36 -0.48 13.82 -0.16
CA PHE A 36 -1.72 13.04 -0.13
C PHE A 36 -1.56 11.76 0.67
N TRP A 37 -0.51 10.97 0.40
CA TRP A 37 -0.28 9.72 1.13
C TRP A 37 -0.18 9.93 2.64
N THR A 38 0.54 10.96 3.10
CA THR A 38 0.66 11.30 4.53
C THR A 38 -0.64 11.82 5.13
N GLU A 39 -1.43 12.59 4.37
CA GLU A 39 -2.72 13.11 4.85
C GLU A 39 -3.75 11.97 4.98
N ILE A 40 -3.71 10.95 4.11
CA ILE A 40 -4.53 9.74 4.26
C ILE A 40 -4.15 8.94 5.52
N GLU A 41 -2.86 8.76 5.81
CA GLU A 41 -2.44 8.10 7.06
C GLU A 41 -2.93 8.85 8.30
N ALA A 42 -2.85 10.19 8.29
CA ALA A 42 -3.39 11.01 9.36
C ALA A 42 -4.91 10.90 9.46
N PHE A 43 -5.63 10.95 8.33
CA PHE A 43 -7.07 10.78 8.26
C PHE A 43 -7.53 9.44 8.86
N LYS A 44 -6.83 8.34 8.52
CA LYS A 44 -7.11 7.00 9.05
C LYS A 44 -6.98 6.90 10.56
N ALA A 45 -6.12 7.69 11.19
CA ALA A 45 -5.98 7.73 12.64
C ALA A 45 -7.22 8.33 13.34
N PHE A 46 -8.05 9.08 12.62
CA PHE A 46 -9.25 9.73 13.14
C PHE A 46 -10.56 9.09 12.67
N ALA A 47 -10.51 8.26 11.63
CA ALA A 47 -11.68 7.60 11.06
C ALA A 47 -11.97 6.25 11.75
N PRO A 48 -13.25 5.87 11.91
CA PRO A 48 -13.61 4.57 12.46
C PRO A 48 -13.16 3.44 11.52
N PRO A 49 -12.85 2.25 12.06
CA PRO A 49 -12.57 1.09 11.23
C PRO A 49 -13.79 0.71 10.40
N PRO A 50 -13.61 0.08 9.23
CA PRO A 50 -14.71 -0.38 8.39
C PRO A 50 -15.62 -1.32 9.21
N LYS A 51 -16.93 -1.08 9.13
CA LYS A 51 -17.92 -2.00 9.69
C LYS A 51 -17.73 -3.34 8.98
N THR A 52 -17.33 -4.38 9.72
CA THR A 52 -17.30 -5.73 9.18
C THR A 52 -18.73 -6.12 8.88
N GLU A 53 -19.17 -5.99 7.63
CA GLU A 53 -20.37 -6.65 7.17
C GLU A 53 -20.11 -8.15 7.22
N ASN A 54 -20.44 -8.71 8.39
CA ASN A 54 -20.68 -10.12 8.57
C ASN A 54 -21.86 -10.51 7.69
N ASN A 55 -21.63 -10.70 6.40
CA ASN A 55 -22.50 -11.48 5.51
C ASN A 55 -22.42 -12.98 5.83
N GLY A 56 -22.14 -13.31 7.09
CA GLY A 56 -22.41 -14.60 7.70
C GLY A 56 -23.81 -14.54 8.28
N THR A 57 -24.82 -14.66 7.41
CA THR A 57 -26.16 -15.05 7.81
C THR A 57 -26.03 -16.37 8.59
N LEU A 58 -26.00 -16.29 9.93
CA LEU A 58 -26.15 -17.45 10.78
C LEU A 58 -27.59 -17.92 10.62
N LEU A 59 -27.82 -18.81 9.66
CA LEU A 59 -29.03 -19.59 9.60
C LEU A 59 -29.02 -20.49 10.84
N ALA A 60 -29.75 -20.05 11.86
CA ALA A 60 -30.10 -20.84 13.01
C ALA A 60 -30.77 -22.13 12.49
N PHE A 61 -30.09 -23.26 12.65
CA PHE A 61 -30.68 -24.56 12.39
C PHE A 61 -31.82 -24.73 13.40
N SER A 62 -33.07 -24.67 12.93
CA SER A 62 -34.19 -25.17 13.72
C SER A 62 -34.23 -26.67 13.48
N SER A 63 -33.96 -27.44 14.55
CA SER A 63 -34.11 -28.88 14.54
C SER A 63 -35.58 -29.21 14.31
N THR A 64 -35.93 -29.73 13.13
CA THR A 64 -37.15 -30.51 12.98
C THR A 64 -36.88 -31.93 13.51
N PRO A 65 -37.74 -32.48 14.38
CA PRO A 65 -37.59 -33.85 14.86
C PRO A 65 -37.68 -34.83 13.69
N ILE A 66 -36.70 -35.74 13.63
CA ILE A 66 -36.63 -36.80 12.62
C ILE A 66 -37.76 -37.80 12.90
N GLU A 67 -38.80 -37.78 12.06
CA GLU A 67 -39.87 -38.78 12.14
C GLU A 67 -39.42 -40.06 11.43
N SER A 68 -39.61 -41.15 12.14
CA SER A 68 -39.12 -42.48 11.82
C SER A 68 -40.04 -43.13 10.80
N SER A 69 -39.57 -43.35 9.58
CA SER A 69 -40.17 -44.32 8.67
C SER A 69 -39.09 -45.22 8.08
N SER A 70 -39.02 -46.40 8.70
CA SER A 70 -38.34 -47.62 8.29
C SER A 70 -38.68 -48.06 6.86
N SER A 71 -37.66 -48.45 6.08
CA SER A 71 -37.65 -49.72 5.33
C SER A 71 -36.35 -49.92 4.52
N SER A 72 -35.51 -50.81 5.03
CA SER A 72 -34.92 -51.97 4.32
C SER A 72 -34.17 -51.76 2.98
N SER A 73 -32.84 -51.93 2.97
CA SER A 73 -32.19 -53.20 2.55
C SER A 73 -30.73 -53.02 2.06
N ASN A 74 -29.84 -53.83 2.65
CA ASN A 74 -28.69 -54.56 2.10
C ASN A 74 -27.50 -53.80 1.46
N ASN A 75 -26.34 -53.77 2.13
CA ASN A 75 -25.25 -54.79 2.16
C ASN A 75 -24.37 -54.81 0.89
N ASN A 76 -23.14 -54.28 0.98
CA ASN A 76 -21.91 -55.08 1.17
C ASN A 76 -20.62 -54.30 0.78
N ASN A 77 -19.77 -54.13 1.80
CA ASN A 77 -18.33 -54.40 1.87
C ASN A 77 -17.43 -54.23 0.62
N ASN A 78 -16.45 -53.32 0.76
CA ASN A 78 -15.02 -53.58 0.51
C ASN A 78 -14.19 -52.48 1.21
N THR A 79 -13.76 -52.67 2.45
CA THR A 79 -12.42 -53.12 2.91
C THR A 79 -11.19 -52.41 2.29
N SER A 80 -10.56 -51.63 3.17
CA SER A 80 -9.13 -51.70 3.54
C SER A 80 -8.08 -51.11 2.60
N SER A 81 -7.46 -50.01 3.05
CA SER A 81 -6.03 -49.88 3.41
C SER A 81 -5.63 -48.39 3.31
N ASN A 82 -5.45 -47.66 4.42
CA ASN A 82 -4.32 -47.64 5.38
C ASN A 82 -3.12 -46.81 4.90
N ASN A 83 -2.64 -45.93 5.80
CA ASN A 83 -1.40 -45.10 5.78
C ASN A 83 -1.38 -43.89 4.82
N ASN A 84 -0.81 -42.72 5.16
CA ASN A 84 0.10 -42.35 6.24
C ASN A 84 0.05 -40.82 6.48
N ASN A 85 0.14 -40.46 7.76
CA ASN A 85 0.67 -39.25 8.38
C ASN A 85 1.28 -38.16 7.47
N ASN A 86 0.85 -36.90 7.68
CA ASN A 86 1.80 -35.79 7.69
C ASN A 86 1.45 -34.74 8.75
N ASN A 87 2.45 -34.48 9.58
CA ASN A 87 2.50 -33.52 10.67
C ASN A 87 2.20 -32.10 10.19
N GLY A 88 1.23 -31.45 10.83
CA GLY A 88 1.00 -30.01 10.78
C GLY A 88 0.56 -29.51 12.14
N GLY A 89 1.45 -29.62 13.14
CA GLY A 89 1.20 -29.09 14.48
C GLY A 89 1.04 -27.58 14.41
N CYS A 90 -0.19 -27.12 14.62
CA CYS A 90 -0.57 -25.72 14.64
C CYS A 90 0.07 -25.02 15.84
N PHE A 91 0.93 -24.04 15.55
CA PHE A 91 1.48 -23.15 16.56
C PHE A 91 0.32 -22.33 17.16
N SER A 92 0.11 -22.52 18.46
CA SER A 92 -0.86 -21.77 19.24
C SER A 92 -0.46 -20.29 19.25
N SER A 93 -1.16 -19.49 18.46
CA SER A 93 -1.07 -18.03 18.50
C SER A 93 -1.57 -17.54 19.85
N ASN A 94 -0.63 -17.14 20.72
CA ASN A 94 -0.93 -16.44 21.96
C ASN A 94 -1.45 -15.05 21.59
N ASN A 95 -2.77 -14.88 21.73
CA ASN A 95 -3.52 -13.67 21.41
C ASN A 95 -3.20 -12.57 22.43
N ASN A 96 -2.11 -11.82 22.20
CA ASN A 96 -1.82 -10.58 22.93
C ASN A 96 -2.72 -9.47 22.38
N ASN A 97 -3.95 -9.43 22.87
CA ASN A 97 -4.94 -8.41 22.57
C ASN A 97 -4.88 -7.34 23.68
N SER A 98 -4.08 -6.29 23.51
CA SER A 98 -4.24 -5.05 24.29
C SER A 98 -3.39 -3.91 23.73
N LYS A 99 -3.88 -3.26 22.68
CA LYS A 99 -3.61 -1.83 22.48
C LYS A 99 -4.93 -1.14 22.14
N GLN A 100 -5.75 -1.01 23.18
CA GLN A 100 -6.84 -0.05 23.21
C GLN A 100 -6.23 1.35 23.24
N ASP A 101 -5.79 1.85 22.09
CA ASP A 101 -5.52 3.27 21.93
C ASP A 101 -6.90 3.96 21.87
N ASN A 102 -7.28 4.62 22.96
CA ASN A 102 -8.47 5.48 23.10
C ASN A 102 -8.35 6.72 22.18
N THR A 103 -8.17 6.53 20.87
CA THR A 103 -8.25 7.61 19.91
C THR A 103 -9.72 7.94 19.71
N LYS A 104 -10.16 9.03 20.36
CA LYS A 104 -11.48 9.63 20.16
C LYS A 104 -11.64 9.94 18.67
N TYR A 105 -12.32 9.06 17.94
CA TYR A 105 -12.66 9.29 16.53
C TYR A 105 -13.35 10.64 16.39
N LEU A 106 -13.06 11.34 15.29
CA LEU A 106 -13.73 12.59 14.99
C LEU A 106 -15.21 12.33 14.67
N PRO A 107 -16.11 13.30 14.92
CA PRO A 107 -17.50 13.18 14.50
C PRO A 107 -17.56 13.00 12.98
N GLN A 108 -18.56 12.25 12.52
CA GLN A 108 -18.74 11.91 11.09
C GLN A 108 -18.78 13.15 10.20
N ASP A 109 -19.39 14.25 10.66
CA ASP A 109 -19.45 15.50 9.92
C ASP A 109 -18.07 16.11 9.64
N GLU A 110 -17.16 16.11 10.64
CA GLU A 110 -15.79 16.62 10.48
C GLU A 110 -14.93 15.66 9.64
N LEU A 111 -15.17 14.34 9.76
CA LEU A 111 -14.54 13.35 8.89
C LEU A 111 -14.97 13.53 7.44
N HIS A 112 -16.24 13.83 7.20
CA HIS A 112 -16.78 14.11 5.89
C HIS A 112 -16.18 15.38 5.29
N GLU A 113 -16.11 16.46 6.07
CA GLU A 113 -15.45 17.68 5.61
C GLU A 113 -13.98 17.44 5.23
N LYS A 114 -13.23 16.69 6.05
CA LYS A 114 -11.84 16.33 5.76
C LYS A 114 -11.69 15.44 4.53
N ALA A 115 -12.52 14.40 4.42
CA ALA A 115 -12.49 13.51 3.27
C ALA A 115 -12.85 14.24 1.97
N GLN A 116 -13.84 15.12 2.01
CA GLN A 116 -14.22 15.96 0.88
C GLN A 116 -13.08 16.91 0.50
N ASN A 117 -12.43 17.56 1.48
CA ASN A 117 -11.29 18.45 1.21
C ASN A 117 -10.12 17.71 0.54
N LEU A 118 -9.81 16.48 1.00
CA LEU A 118 -8.80 15.63 0.40
C LEU A 118 -9.16 15.25 -1.05
N PHE A 119 -10.43 14.93 -1.29
CA PHE A 119 -10.92 14.62 -2.62
C PHE A 119 -10.82 15.84 -3.55
N ASP A 120 -11.33 17.00 -3.15
CA ASP A 120 -11.30 18.23 -3.95
C ASP A 120 -9.87 18.68 -4.26
N ARG A 121 -8.95 18.49 -3.31
CA ARG A 121 -7.56 18.93 -3.43
C ARG A 121 -6.68 18.02 -4.28
N PHE A 122 -6.90 16.70 -4.26
CA PHE A 122 -5.98 15.75 -4.88
C PHE A 122 -6.62 14.87 -5.96
N LEU A 123 -7.94 14.68 -5.93
CA LEU A 123 -8.64 13.76 -6.82
C LEU A 123 -9.62 14.46 -7.75
N GLU A 124 -10.19 15.62 -7.40
CA GLU A 124 -11.11 16.34 -8.28
C GLU A 124 -10.43 16.83 -9.54
N ASN A 125 -11.17 16.83 -10.65
CA ASN A 125 -10.63 17.15 -11.96
C ASN A 125 -10.31 18.64 -12.07
N GLY A 126 -9.10 18.96 -12.52
CA GLY A 126 -8.61 20.32 -12.62
C GLY A 126 -8.12 20.90 -11.29
N SER A 127 -7.99 20.09 -10.25
CA SER A 127 -7.34 20.50 -9.00
C SER A 127 -5.87 20.83 -9.23
N GLU A 128 -5.35 21.83 -8.52
CA GLU A 128 -3.94 22.25 -8.65
C GLU A 128 -2.95 21.15 -8.26
N PHE A 129 -3.39 20.19 -7.45
CA PHE A 129 -2.63 19.02 -7.02
C PHE A 129 -3.29 17.71 -7.50
N GLU A 130 -4.02 17.73 -8.63
CA GLU A 130 -4.64 16.54 -9.20
C GLU A 130 -3.60 15.42 -9.41
N LEU A 131 -3.80 14.31 -8.72
CA LEU A 131 -2.94 13.14 -8.81
C LEU A 131 -3.30 12.31 -10.04
N ASN A 132 -2.28 11.65 -10.58
CA ASN A 132 -2.43 10.72 -11.69
C ASN A 132 -3.09 9.41 -11.23
N ILE A 133 -4.42 9.41 -11.13
CA ILE A 133 -5.24 8.26 -10.72
C ILE A 133 -6.34 8.04 -11.77
N ASP A 134 -6.64 6.77 -12.07
CA ASP A 134 -7.66 6.41 -13.04
C ASP A 134 -9.05 6.94 -12.66
N ALA A 135 -9.84 7.31 -13.68
CA ALA A 135 -11.18 7.86 -13.50
C ALA A 135 -12.12 6.93 -12.72
N LEU A 136 -11.97 5.60 -12.88
CA LEU A 136 -12.76 4.62 -12.16
C LEU A 136 -12.49 4.66 -10.66
N SER A 137 -11.21 4.68 -10.26
CA SER A 137 -10.81 4.75 -8.85
C SER A 137 -11.27 6.06 -8.20
N ARG A 138 -11.19 7.18 -8.92
CA ARG A 138 -11.74 8.47 -8.49
C ARG A 138 -13.25 8.39 -8.24
N GLU A 139 -14.00 7.80 -9.16
CA GLU A 139 -15.47 7.71 -9.05
C GLU A 139 -15.92 6.79 -7.91
N VAL A 140 -15.16 5.72 -7.64
CA VAL A 140 -15.40 4.86 -6.48
C VAL A 140 -15.30 5.66 -5.18
N VAL A 141 -14.28 6.50 -5.03
CA VAL A 141 -14.15 7.37 -3.85
C VAL A 141 -15.28 8.40 -3.79
N ARG A 142 -15.63 9.02 -4.93
CA ARG A 142 -16.74 9.99 -5.02
C ARG A 142 -18.07 9.41 -4.56
N THR A 143 -18.37 8.17 -4.96
CA THR A 143 -19.60 7.49 -4.53
C THR A 143 -19.57 7.21 -3.03
N LYS A 144 -18.45 6.67 -2.52
CA LYS A 144 -18.29 6.36 -1.09
C LYS A 144 -18.33 7.60 -0.18
N LEU A 145 -17.98 8.80 -0.68
CA LEU A 145 -18.12 10.04 0.08
C LEU A 145 -19.59 10.34 0.44
N SER A 146 -20.57 9.80 -0.30
CA SER A 146 -22.00 9.97 0.02
C SER A 146 -22.50 9.06 1.14
N ASP A 147 -21.70 8.06 1.54
CA ASP A 147 -22.04 7.06 2.56
C ASP A 147 -21.34 7.36 3.91
N ASP A 148 -21.50 6.47 4.89
CA ASP A 148 -20.75 6.54 6.14
C ASP A 148 -19.24 6.40 5.89
N ILE A 149 -18.48 7.41 6.30
CA ILE A 149 -17.04 7.46 6.07
C ILE A 149 -16.28 6.60 7.07
N ASP A 150 -15.48 5.69 6.55
CA ASP A 150 -14.58 4.83 7.31
C ASP A 150 -13.11 5.05 6.94
N SER A 151 -12.21 4.39 7.66
CA SER A 151 -10.77 4.46 7.41
C SER A 151 -10.34 3.83 6.07
N SER A 152 -11.22 3.08 5.39
CA SER A 152 -10.90 2.35 4.16
C SER A 152 -11.24 3.12 2.88
N LEU A 153 -11.88 4.29 3.01
CA LEU A 153 -12.34 5.14 1.90
C LEU A 153 -11.31 5.33 0.79
N PHE A 154 -10.05 5.58 1.16
CA PHE A 154 -8.96 5.90 0.23
C PHE A 154 -7.96 4.76 0.01
N ASP A 155 -8.21 3.53 0.50
CA ASP A 155 -7.22 2.45 0.50
C ASP A 155 -6.68 2.12 -0.90
N ASP A 156 -7.56 1.99 -1.88
CA ASP A 156 -7.18 1.65 -3.25
C ASP A 156 -6.36 2.75 -3.90
N VAL A 157 -6.79 4.01 -3.72
CA VAL A 157 -6.09 5.18 -4.27
C VAL A 157 -4.74 5.38 -3.59
N GLN A 158 -4.69 5.27 -2.26
CA GLN A 158 -3.46 5.39 -1.49
C GLN A 158 -2.45 4.31 -1.89
N LYS A 159 -2.91 3.10 -2.20
CA LYS A 159 -2.06 2.02 -2.72
C LYS A 159 -1.45 2.40 -4.07
N VAL A 160 -2.24 2.90 -5.01
CA VAL A 160 -1.75 3.34 -6.34
C VAL A 160 -0.72 4.46 -6.18
N VAL A 161 -0.98 5.44 -5.32
CA VAL A 161 -0.05 6.53 -5.02
C VAL A 161 1.27 6.00 -4.45
N TYR A 162 1.20 5.06 -3.49
CA TYR A 162 2.40 4.44 -2.93
C TYR A 162 3.21 3.69 -3.98
N GLU A 163 2.54 2.91 -4.85
CA GLU A 163 3.21 2.20 -5.95
C GLU A 163 3.86 3.17 -6.94
N SER A 164 3.19 4.28 -7.27
CA SER A 164 3.78 5.33 -8.12
C SER A 164 5.04 5.95 -7.49
N LEU A 165 4.99 6.32 -6.21
CA LEU A 165 6.17 6.82 -5.49
C LEU A 165 7.31 5.81 -5.49
N TRP A 166 7.00 4.54 -5.21
CA TRP A 166 7.98 3.46 -5.14
C TRP A 166 8.64 3.16 -6.48
N MET A 167 7.89 3.25 -7.58
CA MET A 167 8.37 2.88 -8.92
C MET A 167 9.07 4.04 -9.63
N ASP A 168 8.57 5.27 -9.50
CA ASP A 168 9.03 6.39 -10.34
C ASP A 168 9.92 7.37 -9.57
N CYS A 169 9.61 7.66 -8.31
CA CYS A 169 10.27 8.71 -7.55
C CYS A 169 11.36 8.18 -6.61
N PHE A 170 11.10 7.06 -5.96
CA PHE A 170 11.98 6.49 -4.96
C PHE A 170 13.31 5.98 -5.54
N PRO A 171 13.35 5.27 -6.69
CA PRO A 171 14.62 4.78 -7.23
C PRO A 171 15.60 5.94 -7.53
N PRO A 172 15.21 7.00 -8.25
CA PRO A 172 16.08 8.16 -8.44
C PRO A 172 16.49 8.86 -7.13
N PHE A 173 15.57 8.94 -6.16
CA PHE A 173 15.87 9.51 -4.84
C PHE A 173 17.02 8.78 -4.15
N THR A 174 17.06 7.44 -4.20
CA THR A 174 18.12 6.65 -3.57
C THR A 174 19.52 6.89 -4.17
N HIS A 175 19.61 7.49 -5.36
CA HIS A 175 20.86 7.89 -5.98
C HIS A 175 21.30 9.33 -5.67
N THR A 176 20.48 10.10 -4.96
CA THR A 176 20.83 11.47 -4.56
C THR A 176 21.91 11.47 -3.46
N LEU A 177 22.67 12.57 -3.37
CA LEU A 177 23.65 12.73 -2.29
C LEU A 177 22.97 12.81 -0.91
N ALA A 178 21.76 13.37 -0.85
CA ALA A 178 20.98 13.49 0.37
C ALA A 178 20.67 12.11 0.98
N TYR A 179 20.12 11.19 0.17
CA TYR A 179 19.85 9.82 0.61
C TYR A 179 21.14 9.08 1.00
N ASN A 180 22.22 9.25 0.23
CA ASN A 180 23.49 8.60 0.54
C ASN A 180 24.10 9.05 1.86
N ARG A 181 23.92 10.32 2.25
CA ARG A 181 24.33 10.84 3.57
C ARG A 181 23.45 10.26 4.67
N TYR A 182 22.13 10.35 4.50
CA TYR A 182 21.16 9.75 5.41
C TYR A 182 21.44 8.26 5.70
N LYS A 183 21.78 7.50 4.66
CA LYS A 183 22.16 6.09 4.78
C LYS A 183 23.42 5.87 5.62
N GLN A 184 24.43 6.75 5.48
CA GLN A 184 25.66 6.67 6.28
C GLN A 184 25.40 7.01 7.75
N ASP A 185 24.54 7.99 7.99
CA ASP A 185 24.25 8.49 9.34
C ASP A 185 23.35 7.53 10.14
N THR A 186 22.35 6.91 9.49
CA THR A 186 21.42 5.99 10.15
C THR A 186 21.94 4.57 10.27
N GLY A 187 22.82 4.13 9.36
CA GLY A 187 23.26 2.75 9.25
C GLY A 187 22.15 1.75 8.90
N LYS A 188 20.94 2.23 8.58
CA LYS A 188 19.72 1.43 8.41
C LYS A 188 19.15 1.65 7.00
N CYS A 189 19.60 0.89 6.01
CA CYS A 189 18.87 0.70 4.74
C CYS A 189 19.59 -0.28 3.81
N HIS A 190 19.07 -1.52 3.75
CA HIS A 190 19.44 -2.51 2.73
C HIS A 190 18.56 -2.29 1.50
N LEU A 191 19.06 -1.54 0.51
CA LEU A 191 18.38 -1.37 -0.77
C LEU A 191 18.14 -2.74 -1.42
N PRO A 192 16.90 -3.03 -1.88
CA PRO A 192 16.62 -4.20 -2.68
C PRO A 192 17.51 -4.26 -3.92
N GLU A 193 17.75 -5.48 -4.40
CA GLU A 193 18.74 -5.75 -5.44
C GLU A 193 18.52 -4.92 -6.71
N PHE A 194 17.26 -4.66 -7.07
CA PHE A 194 16.88 -3.90 -8.26
C PHE A 194 17.21 -2.40 -8.18
N LEU A 195 17.35 -1.82 -6.97
CA LEU A 195 17.71 -0.41 -6.76
C LEU A 195 19.23 -0.16 -6.75
N ARG A 196 20.05 -1.21 -6.74
CA ARG A 196 21.51 -1.06 -6.61
C ARG A 196 22.19 -0.61 -7.91
N ILE A 197 21.45 -0.51 -9.02
CA ILE A 197 22.01 -0.17 -10.33
C ILE A 197 22.63 1.22 -10.24
N SER A 198 23.96 1.28 -10.30
CA SER A 198 24.65 2.56 -10.32
C SER A 198 24.41 3.23 -11.67
N PHE A 199 23.68 4.34 -11.70
CA PHE A 199 23.69 5.30 -12.83
C PHE A 199 25.07 5.96 -12.89
N LYS A 200 26.10 5.19 -13.27
CA LYS A 200 27.44 5.70 -13.48
C LYS A 200 27.37 6.59 -14.71
N ARG A 201 27.34 7.91 -14.49
CA ARG A 201 27.30 8.94 -15.53
C ARG A 201 28.30 8.55 -16.63
N LYS A 202 27.80 8.29 -17.83
CA LYS A 202 28.62 7.96 -18.99
C LYS A 202 29.49 9.18 -19.29
N SER A 203 30.74 9.12 -18.85
CA SER A 203 31.72 10.18 -19.06
C SER A 203 31.84 10.49 -20.56
N PRO A 204 31.92 11.78 -20.96
CA PRO A 204 32.02 12.16 -22.35
C PRO A 204 33.27 11.54 -22.96
N LYS A 205 33.08 10.75 -24.04
CA LYS A 205 34.17 10.18 -24.82
C LYS A 205 34.97 11.34 -25.41
N LYS A 206 36.23 11.47 -24.99
CA LYS A 206 37.21 12.37 -25.62
C LYS A 206 37.39 11.98 -27.08
N ASP A 207 37.00 12.89 -27.96
CA ASP A 207 37.62 13.19 -29.25
C ASP A 207 38.30 12.02 -29.95
N ASP A 208 37.50 11.18 -30.61
CA ASP A 208 38.01 10.40 -31.74
C ASP A 208 38.37 11.38 -32.85
N ASN A 209 39.67 11.72 -32.91
CA ASN A 209 40.30 12.51 -33.95
C ASN A 209 39.89 12.00 -35.34
N ILE A 210 38.84 12.60 -35.91
CA ILE A 210 38.49 12.44 -37.32
C ILE A 210 39.57 13.19 -38.11
N ARG A 211 40.65 12.46 -38.41
CA ARG A 211 41.72 12.85 -39.31
C ARG A 211 41.12 13.04 -40.71
N MET A 212 40.71 14.27 -41.03
CA MET A 212 40.34 14.63 -42.38
C MET A 212 41.54 14.44 -43.32
N LYS A 213 41.33 13.68 -44.39
CA LYS A 213 42.35 13.45 -45.43
C LYS A 213 42.49 14.72 -46.27
N PRO A 214 43.72 15.17 -46.58
CA PRO A 214 43.94 16.36 -47.40
C PRO A 214 43.49 16.11 -48.83
N ILE A 215 42.83 17.12 -49.40
CA ILE A 215 42.41 17.19 -50.80
C ILE A 215 43.68 17.18 -51.67
N SER A 216 43.82 16.17 -52.53
CA SER A 216 44.90 16.07 -53.49
C SER A 216 44.66 17.02 -54.67
N LYS A 217 45.56 18.01 -54.78
CA LYS A 217 45.93 18.90 -55.90
C LYS A 217 44.83 19.46 -56.81
#